data_AF-A0A075MS47-F1
#
_entry.id   AF-A0A075MS47-F1
#
_cell.length_a   1.000
_cell.length_b   1.000
_cell.length_c   1.000
_cell.angle_alpha   90.00
_cell.angle_beta   90.00
_cell.angle_gamma   90.00
#
_symmetry.space_group_name_H-M   'P 1'
#
loop_
_entity.id
_entity.type
_entity.pdbx_description
1 polymer ?
#
loop_
_entity_poly.entity_id
_entity_poly.type
_entity_poly.pdbx_seq_one_letter_code
_entity_poly.pdbx_strand_id
1 'polypeptide(L)' 'MALVEQQRNKISLLVCNSCYWMSSLLDSSKEVPNCPSCGTTLESLPVENNERCTIEAADTKTGLIVEFQRA' A
#
# COMPACT_ATOMS: atom_id res chain seq x y z
N MET A 1 22.49 28.28 0.18
CA MET A 1 21.27 27.80 0.85
C MET A 1 20.87 26.51 0.15
N ALA A 2 21.22 25.37 0.71
CA ALA A 2 20.80 24.08 0.16
C ALA A 2 19.31 23.90 0.53
N LEU A 3 18.45 23.80 -0.48
CA LEU A 3 17.11 23.29 -0.30
C LEU A 3 17.28 21.84 0.16
N VAL A 4 17.02 21.58 1.44
CA VAL A 4 16.84 20.21 1.92
C VAL A 4 15.57 19.73 1.24
N GLU A 5 15.71 19.03 0.12
CA GLU A 5 14.65 18.17 -0.39
C GLU A 5 14.42 17.13 0.71
N GLN A 6 13.41 17.35 1.55
CA GLN A 6 12.93 16.32 2.45
C GLN A 6 12.70 15.09 1.58
N GLN A 7 13.43 14.00 1.85
CA GLN A 7 13.16 12.72 1.21
C GLN A 7 11.69 12.39 1.49
N ARG A 8 10.86 12.54 0.46
CA ARG A 8 9.47 12.13 0.45
C ARG A 8 9.49 10.61 0.62
N ASN A 9 9.35 10.12 1.84
CA ASN A 9 9.15 8.68 2.07
C ASN A 9 7.88 8.29 1.31
N LYS A 10 8.05 7.62 0.18
CA LYS A 10 6.94 7.11 -0.62
C LYS A 10 6.43 5.87 0.11
N ILE A 11 5.27 6.02 0.73
CA ILE A 11 4.56 4.92 1.36
C ILE A 11 3.67 4.29 0.28
N SER A 12 3.74 2.98 0.14
CA SER A 12 2.81 2.22 -0.70
C SER A 12 2.09 1.18 0.15
N LEU A 13 0.82 0.96 -0.12
CA LEU A 13 0.07 -0.20 0.37
C LEU A 13 0.23 -1.33 -0.64
N LEU A 14 0.79 -2.45 -0.20
CA LEU A 14 0.88 -3.67 -0.99
C LEU A 14 -0.35 -4.54 -0.72
N VAL A 15 -1.01 -5.03 -1.78
CA VAL A 15 -2.21 -5.85 -1.71
C VAL A 15 -2.06 -7.09 -2.59
N CYS A 16 -2.39 -8.26 -2.06
CA CYS A 16 -2.51 -9.48 -2.84
C CYS A 16 -3.95 -9.71 -3.30
N ASN A 17 -4.21 -9.63 -4.60
CA ASN A 17 -5.55 -9.87 -5.16
C ASN A 17 -5.98 -11.35 -5.15
N SER A 18 -5.10 -12.28 -4.76
CA SER A 18 -5.42 -13.71 -4.65
C SER A 18 -5.85 -14.13 -3.24
N CYS A 19 -5.13 -13.67 -2.20
CA CYS A 19 -5.37 -14.10 -0.82
C CYS A 19 -5.60 -12.95 0.16
N TYR A 20 -5.70 -11.71 -0.34
CA TYR A 20 -5.98 -10.50 0.44
C TYR A 20 -4.95 -10.19 1.52
N TRP A 21 -3.74 -10.76 1.43
CA TRP A 21 -2.61 -10.36 2.25
C TRP A 21 -2.21 -8.92 1.93
N MET A 22 -1.93 -8.13 2.98
CA MET A 22 -1.62 -6.71 2.84
C MET A 22 -0.44 -6.29 3.71
N SER A 23 0.32 -5.30 3.27
CA SER A 23 1.43 -4.71 4.03
C SER A 23 1.75 -3.30 3.55
N SER A 24 2.28 -2.45 4.42
CA SER A 24 2.80 -1.14 4.04
C SER A 24 4.30 -1.24 3.70
N LEU A 25 4.68 -0.61 2.58
CA LEU A 25 6.05 -0.47 2.14
C LEU A 25 6.50 0.99 2.34
N LEU A 26 7.44 1.21 3.26
CA LEU A 26 7.92 2.54 3.66
C LEU A 26 9.05 3.10 2.77
N ASP A 27 9.40 2.39 1.69
CA ASP A 27 10.43 2.80 0.73
C ASP A 27 10.24 2.06 -0.61
N SER A 28 9.82 2.80 -1.63
CA SER A 28 9.56 2.28 -2.98
C SER A 28 10.82 1.96 -3.80
N SER A 29 12.02 2.12 -3.25
CA SER A 29 13.28 1.78 -3.94
C SER A 29 13.49 0.27 -4.10
N LYS A 30 12.72 -0.55 -3.36
CA LYS A 30 12.77 -2.01 -3.43
C LYS A 30 11.70 -2.54 -4.38
N GLU A 31 12.06 -3.56 -5.15
CA GLU A 31 11.13 -4.29 -6.01
C GLU A 31 9.92 -4.77 -5.21
N VAL A 32 8.73 -4.70 -5.82
CA VAL A 32 7.48 -5.14 -5.20
C VAL A 32 7.57 -6.66 -5.01
N PRO A 33 7.58 -7.16 -3.76
CA PRO A 33 7.78 -8.58 -3.53
C PRO A 33 6.57 -9.40 -3.99
N ASN A 34 6.79 -10.68 -4.24
CA ASN A 34 5.70 -11.64 -4.34
C ASN A 34 5.01 -11.81 -2.98
N CYS A 35 3.73 -12.14 -3.01
CA CYS A 35 2.96 -12.40 -1.81
C CYS A 35 3.61 -13.55 -1.00
N PRO A 36 3.94 -13.34 0.29
CA PRO A 36 4.57 -14.38 1.11
C PRO A 36 3.62 -15.55 1.41
N SER A 37 2.31 -15.37 1.20
CA SER A 37 1.30 -16.40 1.47
C SER A 37 1.02 -17.30 0.25
N CYS A 38 0.93 -16.75 -0.96
CA CYS A 38 0.53 -17.52 -2.15
C CYS A 38 1.49 -17.40 -3.35
N GLY A 39 2.52 -16.55 -3.27
CA GLY A 39 3.51 -16.36 -4.32
C GLY A 39 3.07 -15.45 -5.49
N THR A 40 1.80 -15.02 -5.56
CA THR A 40 1.33 -14.08 -6.59
C THR A 40 1.97 -12.71 -6.44
N THR A 41 2.21 -12.00 -7.53
CA THR A 41 2.68 -10.60 -7.53
C THR A 41 1.74 -9.70 -6.74
N LEU A 42 2.29 -8.86 -5.87
CA LEU A 42 1.54 -7.87 -5.12
C LEU A 42 1.23 -6.64 -6.00
N GLU A 43 0.03 -6.09 -5.83
CA GLU A 43 -0.34 -4.77 -6.32
C GLU A 43 0.13 -3.70 -5.34
N SER A 44 0.62 -2.57 -5.86
CA SER A 44 1.09 -1.44 -5.05
C SER A 44 0.20 -0.22 -5.27
N LEU A 45 -0.50 0.19 -4.22
CA LEU A 45 -1.31 1.41 -4.19
C LEU A 45 -0.52 2.54 -3.51
N PRO A 46 -0.33 3.70 -4.16
CA PRO A 46 0.39 4.82 -3.55
C PRO A 46 -0.41 5.41 -2.38
N VAL A 47 0.28 5.75 -1.30
CA VAL A 47 -0.30 6.47 -0.14
C VAL A 47 0.39 7.82 -0.01
N GLU A 48 -0.38 8.90 -0.02
CA GLU A 48 0.15 10.24 0.16
C GLU A 48 0.60 10.47 1.63
N ASN A 49 1.50 11.43 1.82
CA ASN A 49 1.85 11.87 3.17
C ASN A 49 0.62 12.46 3.86
N ASN A 50 0.43 12.11 5.13
CA ASN A 50 -0.74 12.47 5.95
C ASN A 50 -2.07 11.94 5.39
N GLU A 51 -2.03 10.90 4.58
CA GLU A 51 -3.24 10.19 4.16
C GLU A 51 -3.57 9.06 5.13
N ARG A 52 -4.83 9.00 5.53
CA ARG A 52 -5.40 7.88 6.26
C ARG A 52 -5.90 6.86 5.26
N CYS A 53 -5.34 5.65 5.35
CA CYS A 53 -5.86 4.47 4.67
C CYS A 53 -6.76 3.69 5.62
N THR A 54 -8.02 3.50 5.25
CA THR A 54 -9.00 2.66 5.96
C THR A 54 -9.28 1.43 5.12
N ILE A 55 -9.20 0.25 5.75
CA ILE A 55 -9.43 -1.03 5.08
C ILE A 55 -10.60 -1.71 5.76
N GLU A 56 -11.64 -2.00 4.99
CA GLU A 56 -12.86 -2.67 5.47
C GLU A 56 -13.14 -3.93 4.66
N ALA A 57 -13.53 -5.00 5.33
CA ALA A 57 -14.00 -6.21 4.67
C ALA A 57 -15.48 -6.02 4.30
N ALA A 58 -15.75 -5.87 3.01
CA ALA A 58 -17.09 -5.52 2.52
C ALA A 58 -18.02 -6.73 2.45
N ASP A 59 -17.53 -7.88 1.97
CA ASP A 59 -18.08 -9.23 2.05
C ASP A 59 -17.27 -10.16 1.11
N THR A 60 -17.60 -11.46 1.02
CA THR A 60 -16.88 -12.40 0.15
C THR A 60 -17.09 -12.18 -1.36
N LYS A 61 -18.05 -11.35 -1.77
CA LYS A 61 -18.35 -11.03 -3.18
C LYS A 61 -17.68 -9.73 -3.63
N THR A 62 -17.56 -8.78 -2.71
CA THR A 62 -17.08 -7.41 -2.92
C THR A 62 -15.61 -7.28 -2.54
N GLY A 63 -15.10 -8.19 -1.70
CA GLY A 63 -13.69 -8.24 -1.31
C GLY A 63 -13.37 -7.22 -0.22
N LEU A 64 -12.34 -6.41 -0.44
CA LEU A 64 -11.89 -5.36 0.47
C LEU A 64 -12.25 -4.00 -0.11
N ILE A 65 -12.77 -3.11 0.74
CA ILE A 65 -12.86 -1.68 0.44
C ILE A 65 -11.64 -1.02 1.05
N VAL A 66 -10.91 -0.27 0.22
CA VAL A 66 -9.75 0.52 0.63
C VAL A 66 -10.07 1.98 0.35
N GLU A 67 -10.19 2.77 1.40
CA GLU A 67 -10.48 4.20 1.31
C GLU A 67 -9.27 5.02 1.73
N PHE A 68 -8.99 6.07 0.96
CA PHE A 68 -7.92 7.00 1.22
C PHE A 68 -8.51 8.38 1.52
N GLN A 69 -8.14 8.95 2.67
CA GLN A 69 -8.63 10.25 3.12
C GLN A 69 -7.47 11.12 3.59
N ARG A 70 -7.36 12.34 3.05
CA ARG A 70 -6.39 13.33 3.55
C ARG A 70 -6.79 13.78 4.95
N ALA A 71 -5.84 13.73 5.89
CA ALA A 71 -6.01 14.22 7.26
C ALA A 71 -5.90 15.75 7.36
#